data_AF-B9XCV2-F1
#
_entry.id   AF-B9XCV2-F1
#
_cell.length_a   1.000
_cell.length_b   1.000
_cell.length_c   1.000
_cell.angle_alpha   90.00
_cell.angle_beta   90.00
_cell.angle_gamma   90.00
#
_symmetry.space_group_name_H-M   'P 1'
#
loop_
_entity.id
_entity.type
_entity.pdbx_description
1 polymer ?
#
loop_
_entity_poly.entity_id
_entity_poly.type
_entity_poly.pdbx_seq_one_letter_code
_entity_poly.pdbx_strand_id
1 'polypeptide(L)'
;MAMADFHFHNDDRYVLNYCAKYLGRFNTDRRHSYGSGAEAPRDRIAEAWRFPIIDTYGGGASGITAAASYQDYNQVTFVYAGADTQSPGSVAVIGTFATLYDPIPLQRVQFEGEDTRYWSLAYAVPKGQVHNYRFVVDGSYPINDPVNPQETATENGAVWSSFFTDGFSSPLVLEKWEIALLYRLTAGILPFQTADGTNFLDRFYNYLDRQKQADLYNNVYRMDNSVGEINYIDNILAREERHHLADYKTCLRQIDRILRTRNPYTEPSRMSRELYFALYDEMATDRVDGWDYALYGSPQYFLYLLRRHVVTGAFCHPKYGGNAGAAGWAYLSDQYRLPSPAPGKHGATLFDWRRAMESPLGVNSDYLG
;
A
#
# COMPACT_ATOMS: atom_id res chain seq x y z
N MET A 1 -7.94 -4.49 38.68
CA MET A 1 -8.54 -4.77 37.36
C MET A 1 -7.39 -4.58 36.37
N ALA A 2 -6.89 -5.64 35.74
CA ALA A 2 -5.81 -5.50 34.77
C ALA A 2 -6.33 -4.60 33.63
N MET A 3 -5.63 -3.50 33.33
CA MET A 3 -5.98 -2.70 32.15
C MET A 3 -5.85 -3.61 30.93
N ALA A 4 -6.90 -3.64 30.12
CA ALA A 4 -6.87 -4.38 28.86
C ALA A 4 -5.71 -3.86 28.03
N ASP A 5 -4.84 -4.77 27.58
CA ASP A 5 -3.61 -4.38 26.94
C ASP A 5 -3.78 -4.25 25.42
N PHE A 6 -3.80 -3.00 24.95
CA PHE A 6 -4.00 -2.66 23.55
C PHE A 6 -2.68 -2.50 22.77
N HIS A 7 -1.52 -2.68 23.41
CA HIS A 7 -0.24 -2.69 22.71
C HIS A 7 0.18 -4.10 22.29
N PHE A 8 1.01 -4.18 21.25
CA PHE A 8 1.56 -5.42 20.71
C PHE A 8 2.82 -5.10 19.88
N HIS A 9 3.50 -6.14 19.39
CA HIS A 9 4.71 -6.00 18.58
C HIS A 9 4.46 -6.56 17.18
N ASN A 10 4.90 -5.80 16.18
CA ASN A 10 4.97 -6.25 14.79
C ASN A 10 6.29 -6.99 14.56
N ASP A 11 6.38 -7.75 13.47
CA ASP A 11 7.66 -8.31 13.02
C ASP A 11 8.68 -7.18 12.79
N ASP A 12 9.93 -7.40 13.17
CA ASP A 12 10.99 -6.42 12.98
C ASP A 12 11.19 -6.06 11.51
N ARG A 13 11.00 -7.02 10.59
CA ARG A 13 11.00 -6.77 9.15
C ARG A 13 9.92 -5.79 8.74
N TYR A 14 8.76 -5.78 9.40
CA TYR A 14 7.70 -4.80 9.13
C TYR A 14 8.22 -3.41 9.41
N VAL A 15 8.75 -3.20 10.61
CA VAL A 15 9.26 -1.89 11.02
C VAL A 15 10.44 -1.46 10.15
N LEU A 16 11.40 -2.36 9.94
CA LEU A 16 12.60 -2.08 9.14
C LEU A 16 12.27 -1.79 7.68
N ASN A 17 11.20 -2.35 7.13
CA ASN A 17 10.73 -2.00 5.80
C ASN A 17 10.29 -0.55 5.67
N TYR A 18 9.54 -0.05 6.65
CA TYR A 18 9.17 1.36 6.72
C TYR A 18 10.40 2.25 7.02
N CYS A 19 11.43 1.69 7.66
CA CYS A 19 12.67 2.38 8.00
C CYS A 19 13.83 2.18 7.00
N ALA A 20 13.68 1.36 5.97
CA ALA A 20 14.79 0.91 5.10
C ALA A 20 15.50 2.09 4.42
N LYS A 21 14.73 3.14 4.13
CA LYS A 21 15.20 4.41 3.56
C LYS A 21 16.17 5.16 4.45
N TYR A 22 16.16 4.88 5.75
CA TYR A 22 17.11 5.44 6.71
C TYR A 22 18.28 4.51 7.00
N LEU A 23 18.12 3.18 6.84
CA LEU A 23 19.25 2.25 6.88
C LEU A 23 20.24 2.49 5.73
N GLY A 24 19.75 2.93 4.56
CA GLY A 24 20.58 3.26 3.38
C GLY A 24 21.20 4.66 3.35
N ARG A 25 21.15 5.44 4.44
CA ARG A 25 21.40 6.91 4.44
C ARG A 25 22.81 7.42 4.21
N PHE A 26 23.79 6.56 3.90
CA PHE A 26 25.03 7.05 3.30
C PHE A 26 24.82 7.56 1.87
N ASN A 27 23.70 7.23 1.24
CA ASN A 27 23.35 7.73 -0.08
C ASN A 27 22.66 9.11 0.01
N THR A 28 23.32 10.14 -0.51
CA THR A 28 22.84 11.53 -0.59
C THR A 28 22.34 11.91 -1.98
N ASP A 29 22.17 10.93 -2.87
CA ASP A 29 21.80 11.11 -4.27
C ASP A 29 20.41 11.75 -4.39
N ARG A 30 20.27 12.61 -5.40
CA ARG A 30 19.01 13.27 -5.73
C ARG A 30 18.07 12.27 -6.39
N ARG A 31 17.04 11.82 -5.68
CA ARG A 31 16.10 10.79 -6.19
C ARG A 31 14.92 11.38 -6.97
N HIS A 32 14.55 12.64 -6.70
CA HIS A 32 13.34 13.28 -7.28
C HIS A 32 13.59 14.56 -8.06
N SER A 33 14.85 14.94 -8.28
CA SER A 33 15.14 16.17 -9.03
C SER A 33 14.87 16.04 -10.53
N TYR A 34 14.76 14.82 -11.07
CA TYR A 34 14.58 14.50 -12.50
C TYR A 34 15.39 15.39 -13.48
N GLY A 35 16.52 15.97 -13.04
CA GLY A 35 17.34 16.90 -13.81
C GLY A 35 16.85 18.35 -13.89
N SER A 36 15.80 18.76 -13.18
CA SER A 36 15.24 20.12 -13.24
C SER A 36 15.22 20.83 -11.87
N GLY A 37 15.84 22.02 -11.79
CA GLY A 37 15.67 22.96 -10.66
C GLY A 37 16.89 23.16 -9.75
N ALA A 38 16.80 24.17 -8.90
CA ALA A 38 17.78 24.45 -7.84
C ALA A 38 17.63 23.44 -6.70
N GLU A 39 18.75 23.03 -6.12
CA GLU A 39 18.81 21.98 -5.09
C GLU A 39 17.95 22.32 -3.87
N ALA A 40 17.04 21.41 -3.53
CA ALA A 40 16.23 21.50 -2.33
C ALA A 40 16.41 20.24 -1.45
N PRO A 41 16.40 20.35 -0.12
CA PRO A 41 16.49 19.20 0.79
C PRO A 41 15.47 18.08 0.48
N ARG A 42 14.30 18.44 -0.07
CA ARG A 42 13.25 17.50 -0.51
C ARG A 42 13.67 16.58 -1.67
N ASP A 43 14.66 16.97 -2.48
CA ASP A 43 15.11 16.19 -3.64
C ASP A 43 15.79 14.88 -3.23
N ARG A 44 16.19 14.79 -1.95
CA ARG A 44 16.78 13.61 -1.29
C ARG A 44 15.73 12.75 -0.58
N ILE A 45 14.48 13.21 -0.48
CA ILE A 45 13.41 12.56 0.30
C ILE A 45 12.58 11.67 -0.63
N ALA A 46 12.85 10.36 -0.66
CA ALA A 46 12.18 9.42 -1.54
C ALA A 46 10.63 9.36 -1.36
N GLU A 47 10.13 9.55 -0.13
CA GLU A 47 8.72 9.77 0.21
C GLU A 47 8.67 10.62 1.48
N ALA A 48 7.67 11.49 1.65
CA ALA A 48 7.48 12.20 2.92
C ALA A 48 7.18 11.17 4.02
N TRP A 49 8.08 11.10 4.98
CA TRP A 49 8.00 10.22 6.14
C TRP A 49 6.74 10.54 6.96
N ARG A 50 5.91 9.53 7.25
CA ARG A 50 4.68 9.67 8.04
C ARG A 50 4.73 8.67 9.20
N PHE A 51 5.39 9.05 10.29
CA PHE A 51 5.23 8.36 11.56
C PHE A 51 4.22 9.12 12.44
N PRO A 52 3.49 8.40 13.31
CA PRO A 52 3.46 6.94 13.43
C PRO A 52 2.82 6.27 12.20
N ILE A 53 3.14 5.00 11.95
CA ILE A 53 2.55 4.23 10.84
C ILE A 53 1.09 3.93 11.21
N ILE A 54 0.15 4.32 10.36
CA ILE A 54 -1.27 4.02 10.54
C ILE A 54 -1.66 2.94 9.53
N ASP A 55 -2.22 1.83 10.01
CA ASP A 55 -2.64 0.69 9.19
C ASP A 55 -3.98 0.09 9.66
N THR A 56 -4.51 -0.87 8.91
CA THR A 56 -5.65 -1.69 9.34
C THR A 56 -5.21 -2.58 10.51
N TYR A 57 -6.00 -2.57 11.59
CA TYR A 57 -5.74 -3.49 12.70
C TYR A 57 -6.17 -4.92 12.32
N GLY A 58 -5.21 -5.85 12.34
CA GLY A 58 -5.42 -7.27 12.00
C GLY A 58 -5.53 -8.22 13.20
N GLY A 59 -5.50 -7.69 14.42
CA GLY A 59 -5.36 -8.47 15.66
C GLY A 59 -3.98 -8.34 16.29
N GLY A 60 -3.78 -8.94 17.46
CA GLY A 60 -2.49 -8.97 18.18
C GLY A 60 -2.52 -8.34 19.56
N ALA A 61 -3.37 -7.33 19.78
CA ALA A 61 -3.59 -6.75 21.09
C ALA A 61 -4.49 -7.66 21.95
N SER A 62 -4.00 -8.07 23.12
CA SER A 62 -4.73 -8.99 24.02
C SER A 62 -6.04 -8.39 24.55
N GLY A 63 -6.15 -7.06 24.57
CA GLY A 63 -7.35 -6.32 24.91
C GLY A 63 -8.49 -6.42 23.87
N ILE A 64 -8.20 -6.88 22.65
CA ILE A 64 -9.20 -7.04 21.58
C ILE A 64 -9.16 -8.49 21.08
N THR A 65 -10.04 -9.33 21.62
CA THR A 65 -10.07 -10.77 21.32
C THR A 65 -11.09 -11.15 20.25
N ALA A 66 -12.10 -10.32 20.01
CA ALA A 66 -13.13 -10.59 19.02
C ALA A 66 -12.74 -10.02 17.64
N ALA A 67 -12.55 -10.90 16.65
CA ALA A 67 -12.23 -10.50 15.28
C ALA A 67 -13.25 -9.53 14.66
N ALA A 68 -14.53 -9.66 15.05
CA ALA A 68 -15.59 -8.73 14.62
C ALA A 68 -15.35 -7.27 15.06
N SER A 69 -14.58 -7.05 16.12
CA SER A 69 -14.24 -5.73 16.64
C SER A 69 -12.99 -5.13 15.98
N TYR A 70 -12.24 -5.88 15.18
CA TYR A 70 -10.99 -5.38 14.58
C TYR A 70 -11.25 -4.17 13.66
N GLN A 71 -12.41 -4.17 13.00
CA GLN A 71 -12.85 -3.08 12.14
C GLN A 71 -13.05 -1.74 12.85
N ASP A 72 -13.08 -1.70 14.19
CA ASP A 72 -13.28 -0.46 14.95
C ASP A 72 -11.95 0.25 15.26
N TYR A 73 -10.81 -0.37 14.94
CA TYR A 73 -9.47 0.10 15.31
C TYR A 73 -8.55 0.23 14.09
N ASN A 74 -7.59 1.15 14.21
CA ASN A 74 -6.36 1.16 13.42
C ASN A 74 -5.22 0.58 14.24
N GLN A 75 -4.25 -0.01 13.55
CA GLN A 75 -2.93 -0.28 14.10
C GLN A 75 -2.08 0.97 13.96
N VAL A 76 -1.53 1.45 15.08
CA VAL A 76 -0.63 2.60 15.13
C VAL A 76 0.73 2.13 15.58
N THR A 77 1.72 2.12 14.67
CA THR A 77 3.09 1.71 14.99
C THR A 77 3.96 2.94 15.20
N PHE A 78 4.34 3.17 16.46
CA PHE A 78 5.32 4.17 16.85
C PHE A 78 6.72 3.63 16.57
N VAL A 79 7.57 4.46 16.00
CA VAL A 79 8.96 4.10 15.73
C VAL A 79 9.85 5.26 16.15
N TYR A 80 10.82 4.97 17.00
CA TYR A 80 11.84 5.92 17.41
C TYR A 80 13.19 5.50 16.82
N ALA A 81 13.87 6.43 16.16
CA ALA A 81 15.22 6.21 15.64
C ALA A 81 16.24 6.77 16.65
N GLY A 82 16.94 5.88 17.37
CA GLY A 82 18.06 6.25 18.23
C GLY A 82 19.22 6.87 17.44
N ALA A 83 20.16 7.54 18.12
CA ALA A 83 21.34 8.12 17.47
C ALA A 83 22.33 7.02 17.03
N ASP A 84 23.05 7.24 15.92
CA ASP A 84 23.99 6.27 15.35
C ASP A 84 25.21 6.00 16.25
N THR A 85 25.61 6.97 17.07
CA THR A 85 26.82 6.88 17.92
C THR A 85 26.55 6.33 19.31
N GLN A 86 25.30 6.39 19.78
CA GLN A 86 24.87 5.85 21.07
C GLN A 86 23.35 5.66 21.04
N SER A 87 22.91 4.41 20.84
CA SER A 87 21.48 4.11 20.99
C SER A 87 21.09 4.23 22.46
N PRO A 88 19.88 4.76 22.75
CA PRO A 88 19.38 4.84 24.12
C PRO A 88 19.25 3.44 24.72
N GLY A 89 19.34 3.35 26.06
CA GLY A 89 19.12 2.11 26.79
C GLY A 89 17.65 1.72 26.91
N SER A 90 16.75 2.71 26.84
CA SER A 90 15.30 2.48 26.85
C SER A 90 14.55 3.60 26.12
N VAL A 91 13.44 3.22 25.48
CA VAL A 91 12.51 4.14 24.85
C VAL A 91 11.09 3.72 25.23
N ALA A 92 10.25 4.67 25.58
CA ALA A 92 8.82 4.47 25.82
C ALA A 92 8.02 5.58 25.14
N VAL A 93 6.72 5.36 24.96
CA VAL A 93 5.79 6.36 24.41
C VAL A 93 4.70 6.68 25.44
N ILE A 94 4.34 7.95 25.51
CA ILE A 94 3.15 8.43 26.21
C ILE A 94 2.27 9.18 25.23
N GLY A 95 0.95 9.13 25.42
CA GLY A 95 0.05 9.89 24.58
C GLY A 95 -1.41 9.73 24.96
N THR A 96 -2.25 10.54 24.34
CA THR A 96 -3.70 10.58 24.58
C THR A 96 -4.44 9.34 24.07
N PHE A 97 -3.76 8.47 23.31
CA PHE A 97 -4.29 7.18 22.87
C PHE A 97 -4.27 6.11 23.97
N ALA A 98 -3.57 6.39 25.07
CA ALA A 98 -3.47 5.56 26.27
C ALA A 98 -3.52 6.46 27.53
N THR A 99 -2.88 6.04 28.61
CA THR A 99 -2.70 6.85 29.83
C THR A 99 -1.47 7.76 29.71
N LEU A 100 -1.68 9.09 29.76
CA LEU A 100 -0.62 10.10 29.61
C LEU A 100 0.53 10.03 30.64
N TYR A 101 0.30 9.38 31.79
CA TYR A 101 1.27 9.32 32.89
C TYR A 101 2.01 7.98 32.98
N ASP A 102 1.63 6.97 32.20
CA ASP A 102 2.21 5.63 32.24
C ASP A 102 2.92 5.34 30.91
N PRO A 103 4.27 5.47 30.86
CA PRO A 103 5.03 5.24 29.63
C PRO A 103 4.97 3.77 29.19
N ILE A 104 4.60 3.56 27.93
CA ILE A 104 4.54 2.22 27.34
C ILE A 104 5.87 1.92 26.65
N PRO A 105 6.62 0.88 27.08
CA PRO A 105 7.96 0.61 26.55
C PRO A 105 7.90 0.18 25.08
N LEU A 106 8.81 0.71 24.27
CA LEU A 106 9.10 0.22 22.93
C LEU A 106 10.11 -0.92 23.03
N GLN A 107 10.07 -1.83 22.05
CA GLN A 107 11.08 -2.87 21.89
C GLN A 107 12.08 -2.50 20.82
N ARG A 108 13.30 -2.98 20.99
CA ARG A 108 14.37 -2.77 20.03
C ARG A 108 14.15 -3.66 18.82
N VAL A 109 14.17 -3.04 17.64
CA VAL A 109 13.96 -3.73 16.38
C VAL A 109 15.26 -4.42 15.97
N GLN A 110 15.20 -5.69 15.58
CA GLN A 110 16.37 -6.47 15.20
C GLN A 110 16.45 -6.73 13.70
N PHE A 111 17.67 -6.83 13.17
CA PHE A 111 17.94 -7.30 11.83
C PHE A 111 18.87 -8.51 11.90
N GLU A 112 18.40 -9.67 11.41
CA GLU A 112 19.15 -10.93 11.50
C GLU A 112 19.61 -11.30 12.91
N GLY A 113 18.83 -10.91 13.93
CA GLY A 113 19.13 -11.16 15.35
C GLY A 113 20.06 -10.12 15.99
N GLU A 114 20.51 -9.11 15.24
CA GLU A 114 21.29 -7.99 15.77
C GLU A 114 20.41 -6.76 16.03
N ASP A 115 20.63 -6.12 17.16
CA ASP A 115 19.92 -4.90 17.54
C ASP A 115 20.19 -3.76 16.56
N THR A 116 19.13 -3.14 16.05
CA THR A 116 19.23 -1.93 15.23
C THR A 116 19.13 -0.66 16.10
N ARG A 117 19.24 0.51 15.46
CA ARG A 117 18.98 1.81 16.08
C ARG A 117 17.49 2.09 16.32
N TYR A 118 16.59 1.29 15.75
CA TYR A 118 15.17 1.55 15.82
C TYR A 118 14.53 0.86 17.01
N TRP A 119 13.55 1.55 17.58
CA TRP A 119 12.67 1.06 18.62
C TRP A 119 11.24 1.16 18.11
N SER A 120 10.39 0.19 18.45
CA SER A 120 9.00 0.18 17.99
C SER A 120 7.99 -0.37 18.97
N LEU A 121 6.74 0.05 18.80
CA LEU A 121 5.57 -0.45 19.50
C LEU A 121 4.36 -0.27 18.59
N ALA A 122 3.50 -1.28 18.48
CA ALA A 122 2.19 -1.15 17.87
C ALA A 122 1.12 -0.99 18.94
N TYR A 123 0.11 -0.17 18.65
CA TYR A 123 -1.04 0.07 19.53
C TYR A 123 -2.34 0.04 18.74
N ALA A 124 -3.37 -0.61 19.25
CA ALA A 124 -4.70 -0.58 18.66
C ALA A 124 -5.45 0.68 19.12
N VAL A 125 -5.72 1.60 18.20
CA VAL A 125 -6.34 2.90 18.47
C VAL A 125 -7.67 3.01 17.73
N PRO A 126 -8.77 3.48 18.34
CA PRO A 126 -10.04 3.62 17.64
C PRO A 126 -9.96 4.55 16.42
N LYS A 127 -10.81 4.30 15.44
CA LYS A 127 -10.87 5.04 14.16
C LYS A 127 -11.37 6.47 14.30
N GLY A 128 -10.93 7.34 13.37
CA GLY A 128 -11.40 8.72 13.25
C GLY A 128 -11.08 9.62 14.45
N GLN A 129 -9.98 9.34 15.16
CA GLN A 129 -9.54 10.10 16.34
C GLN A 129 -8.25 10.86 16.03
N VAL A 130 -8.02 11.95 16.78
CA VAL A 130 -6.77 12.71 16.77
C VAL A 130 -6.11 12.54 18.13
N HIS A 131 -4.81 12.24 18.13
CA HIS A 131 -4.05 12.00 19.35
C HIS A 131 -2.73 12.75 19.34
N ASN A 132 -2.28 13.08 20.56
CA ASN A 132 -0.99 13.67 20.84
C ASN A 132 -0.10 12.66 21.56
N TYR A 133 1.19 12.65 21.26
CA TYR A 133 2.16 11.75 21.88
C TYR A 133 3.56 12.37 21.99
N ARG A 134 4.37 11.75 22.85
CA ARG A 134 5.80 12.05 23.07
C ARG A 134 6.55 10.76 23.41
N PHE A 135 7.85 10.76 23.15
CA PHE A 135 8.76 9.69 23.57
C PHE A 135 9.43 10.04 24.89
N VAL A 136 9.60 9.02 25.74
CA VAL A 136 10.41 9.06 26.95
C VAL A 136 11.67 8.23 26.67
N VAL A 137 12.83 8.88 26.66
CA VAL A 137 14.11 8.24 26.30
C VAL A 137 14.99 8.19 27.54
N ASP A 138 15.46 7.01 27.93
CA ASP A 138 16.30 6.80 29.13
C ASP A 138 15.73 7.44 30.40
N GLY A 139 14.40 7.40 30.55
CA GLY A 139 13.69 8.00 31.70
C GLY A 139 13.73 9.54 31.76
N SER A 140 14.25 10.19 30.72
CA SER A 140 14.36 11.66 30.64
C SER A 140 13.01 12.33 30.34
N TYR A 141 13.00 13.66 30.39
CA TYR A 141 11.79 14.45 30.07
C TYR A 141 11.20 14.07 28.70
N PRO A 142 9.86 13.92 28.56
CA PRO A 142 9.25 13.52 27.30
C PRO A 142 9.55 14.50 26.16
N ILE A 143 10.05 13.98 25.04
CA ILE A 143 10.38 14.72 23.82
C ILE A 143 9.38 14.45 22.70
N ASN A 144 9.22 15.40 21.78
CA ASN A 144 8.46 15.17 20.55
C ASN A 144 9.16 14.14 19.67
N ASP A 145 8.39 13.50 18.81
CA ASP A 145 8.90 12.65 17.74
C ASP A 145 9.78 13.49 16.81
N PRO A 146 11.09 13.17 16.69
CA PRO A 146 12.02 13.97 15.88
C PRO A 146 11.77 13.84 14.37
N VAL A 147 10.90 12.92 13.95
CA VAL A 147 10.66 12.62 12.54
C VAL A 147 9.25 13.01 12.10
N ASN A 148 8.25 12.93 12.97
CA ASN A 148 6.89 13.33 12.65
C ASN A 148 6.78 14.87 12.55
N PRO A 149 6.49 15.44 11.35
CA PRO A 149 6.37 16.89 11.20
C PRO A 149 5.03 17.45 11.72
N GLN A 150 4.08 16.58 12.08
CA GLN A 150 2.77 17.01 12.57
C GLN A 150 2.85 17.30 14.07
N GLU A 151 2.64 18.56 14.41
CA GLU A 151 2.63 19.03 15.79
C GLU A 151 1.36 19.82 16.10
N THR A 152 0.91 19.73 17.34
CA THR A 152 -0.20 20.49 17.89
C THR A 152 0.26 21.25 19.13
N ALA A 153 0.01 22.57 19.16
CA ALA A 153 0.21 23.38 20.35
C ALA A 153 -1.01 23.27 21.26
N THR A 154 -0.79 22.90 22.53
CA THR A 154 -1.84 22.83 23.55
C THR A 154 -2.04 24.19 24.21
N GLU A 155 -3.16 24.38 24.91
CA GLU A 155 -3.53 25.67 25.54
C GLU A 155 -2.49 26.21 26.53
N ASN A 156 -1.69 25.34 27.13
CA ASN A 156 -0.58 25.69 28.03
C ASN A 156 0.72 26.07 27.28
N GLY A 157 0.69 26.20 25.95
CA GLY A 157 1.83 26.54 25.10
C GLY A 157 2.81 25.40 24.82
N ALA A 158 2.57 24.19 25.35
CA ALA A 158 3.40 23.03 25.05
C ALA A 158 3.10 22.51 23.62
N VAL A 159 4.15 22.13 22.90
CA VAL A 159 4.02 21.56 21.55
C VAL A 159 4.14 20.04 21.64
N TRP A 160 3.20 19.31 21.04
CA TRP A 160 3.18 17.84 21.04
C TRP A 160 3.19 17.31 19.61
N SER A 161 3.85 16.18 19.37
CA SER A 161 3.64 15.43 18.14
C SER A 161 2.21 14.91 18.09
N SER A 162 1.59 14.97 16.91
CA SER A 162 0.20 14.56 16.71
C SER A 162 0.05 13.57 15.57
N PHE A 163 -0.97 12.73 15.64
CA PHE A 163 -1.39 11.87 14.55
C PHE A 163 -2.91 11.72 14.55
N PHE A 164 -3.44 11.22 13.43
CA PHE A 164 -4.86 10.91 13.30
C PHE A 164 -5.02 9.47 12.81
N THR A 165 -6.06 8.81 13.28
CA THR A 165 -6.46 7.49 12.79
C THR A 165 -7.43 7.65 11.61
N ASP A 166 -7.42 6.69 10.69
CA ASP A 166 -8.32 6.72 9.55
C ASP A 166 -9.76 6.57 10.02
N GLY A 167 -10.68 7.34 9.44
CA GLY A 167 -12.11 7.17 9.71
C GLY A 167 -12.68 5.86 9.16
N PHE A 168 -12.02 5.29 8.14
CA PHE A 168 -12.44 4.07 7.47
C PHE A 168 -11.22 3.27 7.01
N SER A 169 -11.14 2.01 7.44
CA SER A 169 -10.19 1.01 6.92
C SER A 169 -10.86 -0.37 7.00
N SER A 170 -11.51 -0.79 5.92
CA SER A 170 -12.00 -2.18 5.82
C SER A 170 -10.90 -3.06 5.22
N PRO A 171 -10.83 -4.36 5.54
CA PRO A 171 -9.88 -5.25 4.86
C PRO A 171 -10.20 -5.40 3.37
N LEU A 172 -11.48 -5.57 3.03
CA LEU A 172 -11.99 -5.69 1.65
C LEU A 172 -13.38 -5.04 1.60
N VAL A 173 -13.77 -4.43 0.47
CA VAL A 173 -15.09 -3.81 0.27
C VAL A 173 -15.83 -4.33 -0.96
N LEU A 174 -15.12 -4.99 -1.88
CA LEU A 174 -15.69 -5.58 -3.08
C LEU A 174 -16.10 -7.05 -2.86
N GLU A 175 -17.22 -7.42 -3.46
CA GLU A 175 -17.71 -8.79 -3.47
C GLU A 175 -17.01 -9.61 -4.56
N LYS A 176 -17.03 -10.94 -4.43
CA LYS A 176 -16.34 -11.83 -5.38
C LYS A 176 -16.76 -11.62 -6.84
N TRP A 177 -18.05 -11.33 -7.08
CA TRP A 177 -18.55 -11.09 -8.43
C TRP A 177 -18.10 -9.73 -8.99
N GLU A 178 -17.96 -8.72 -8.13
CA GLU A 178 -17.46 -7.39 -8.49
C GLU A 178 -15.98 -7.45 -8.85
N ILE A 179 -15.20 -8.17 -8.06
CA ILE A 179 -13.79 -8.46 -8.32
C ILE A 179 -13.65 -9.19 -9.67
N ALA A 180 -14.44 -10.24 -9.89
CA ALA A 180 -14.42 -10.98 -11.15
C ALA A 180 -14.80 -10.10 -12.35
N LEU A 181 -15.77 -9.20 -12.19
CA LEU A 181 -16.19 -8.28 -13.23
C LEU A 181 -15.12 -7.22 -13.53
N LEU A 182 -14.50 -6.67 -12.50
CA LEU A 182 -13.38 -5.75 -12.63
C LEU A 182 -12.22 -6.40 -13.37
N TYR A 183 -11.82 -7.62 -13.03
CA TYR A 183 -10.77 -8.34 -13.77
C TYR A 183 -11.03 -8.39 -15.27
N ARG A 184 -12.30 -8.55 -15.69
CA ARG A 184 -12.66 -8.54 -17.12
C ARG A 184 -12.60 -7.14 -17.73
N LEU A 185 -12.98 -6.09 -16.98
CA LEU A 185 -12.93 -4.71 -17.43
C LEU A 185 -11.50 -4.17 -17.52
N THR A 186 -10.63 -4.52 -16.57
CA THR A 186 -9.25 -4.01 -16.51
C THR A 186 -8.32 -4.69 -17.52
N ALA A 187 -8.69 -5.87 -17.99
CA ALA A 187 -8.01 -6.61 -19.05
C ALA A 187 -7.76 -5.78 -20.33
N GLY A 188 -8.64 -4.82 -20.64
CA GLY A 188 -8.50 -3.94 -21.81
C GLY A 188 -7.66 -2.68 -21.59
N ILE A 189 -7.22 -2.41 -20.35
CA ILE A 189 -6.54 -1.16 -19.99
C ILE A 189 -5.03 -1.33 -19.97
N LEU A 190 -4.54 -2.47 -19.44
CA LEU A 190 -3.12 -2.72 -19.25
C LEU A 190 -2.52 -3.51 -20.42
N PRO A 191 -1.23 -3.29 -20.78
CA PRO A 191 -0.59 -3.98 -21.90
C PRO A 191 -0.31 -5.47 -21.64
N PHE A 192 -0.65 -5.98 -20.46
CA PHE A 192 -0.33 -7.34 -20.00
C PHE A 192 -1.14 -8.45 -20.68
N GLN A 193 -2.27 -8.11 -21.31
CA GLN A 193 -3.11 -9.10 -22.00
C GLN A 193 -2.83 -9.19 -23.51
N THR A 194 -1.85 -8.44 -24.02
CA THR A 194 -1.27 -8.68 -25.35
C THR A 194 -0.48 -9.98 -25.34
N ALA A 195 -0.31 -10.64 -26.49
CA ALA A 195 0.50 -11.87 -26.57
C ALA A 195 1.90 -11.66 -25.99
N ASP A 196 2.53 -10.51 -26.28
CA ASP A 196 3.85 -10.14 -25.76
C ASP A 196 3.83 -9.86 -24.25
N GLY A 197 2.81 -9.17 -23.74
CA GLY A 197 2.63 -8.88 -22.33
C GLY A 197 2.35 -10.13 -21.49
N THR A 198 1.53 -11.04 -22.00
CA THR A 198 1.24 -12.33 -21.35
C THR A 198 2.48 -13.22 -21.36
N ASN A 199 3.19 -13.31 -22.50
CA ASN A 199 4.47 -14.01 -22.58
C ASN A 199 5.53 -13.41 -21.64
N PHE A 200 5.52 -12.09 -21.42
CA PHE A 200 6.37 -11.45 -20.43
C PHE A 200 6.00 -11.88 -19.01
N LEU A 201 4.73 -11.75 -18.60
CA LEU A 201 4.28 -12.11 -17.26
C LEU A 201 4.52 -13.59 -16.96
N ASP A 202 4.22 -14.47 -17.91
CA ASP A 202 4.47 -15.91 -17.78
C ASP A 202 5.96 -16.18 -17.56
N ARG A 203 6.85 -15.55 -18.35
CA ARG A 203 8.31 -15.67 -18.14
C ARG A 203 8.74 -15.11 -16.79
N PHE A 204 8.21 -13.97 -16.38
CA PHE A 204 8.56 -13.30 -15.14
C PHE A 204 8.15 -14.11 -13.91
N TYR A 205 6.89 -14.55 -13.83
CA TYR A 205 6.41 -15.36 -12.71
C TYR A 205 7.02 -16.76 -12.70
N ASN A 206 7.24 -17.39 -13.86
CA ASN A 206 7.95 -18.67 -13.92
C ASN A 206 9.42 -18.55 -13.49
N TYR A 207 10.07 -17.41 -13.79
CA TYR A 207 11.41 -17.12 -13.30
C TYR A 207 11.43 -16.93 -11.78
N LEU A 208 10.48 -16.15 -11.23
CA LEU A 208 10.31 -16.00 -9.79
C LEU A 208 10.07 -17.34 -9.10
N ASP A 209 9.20 -18.19 -9.65
CA ASP A 209 8.90 -19.51 -9.10
C ASP A 209 10.13 -20.45 -9.10
N ARG A 210 11.01 -20.36 -10.11
CA ARG A 210 12.27 -21.12 -10.14
C ARG A 210 13.30 -20.59 -9.13
N GLN A 211 13.29 -19.30 -8.81
CA GLN A 211 14.11 -18.76 -7.73
C GLN A 211 13.53 -19.06 -6.33
N LYS A 212 12.23 -19.31 -6.22
CA LYS A 212 11.45 -19.58 -5.00
C LYS A 212 11.52 -21.02 -4.45
N GLN A 213 12.50 -21.84 -4.84
CA GLN A 213 12.77 -23.06 -4.04
C GLN A 213 13.27 -22.72 -2.61
N ALA A 214 13.40 -21.43 -2.28
CA ALA A 214 13.42 -20.86 -0.94
C ALA A 214 12.34 -19.75 -0.77
N ASP A 215 11.22 -20.10 -0.13
CA ASP A 215 10.30 -19.30 0.73
C ASP A 215 9.77 -17.90 0.35
N LEU A 216 9.97 -17.38 -0.87
CA LEU A 216 9.87 -15.93 -1.07
C LEU A 216 8.48 -15.29 -1.32
N TYR A 217 7.42 -16.00 -1.73
CA TYR A 217 6.09 -15.35 -1.90
C TYR A 217 4.90 -16.32 -1.81
N ASN A 218 4.56 -16.78 -0.60
CA ASN A 218 3.43 -17.72 -0.40
C ASN A 218 2.03 -17.09 -0.52
N ASN A 219 1.90 -15.75 -0.53
CA ASN A 219 0.60 -15.07 -0.50
C ASN A 219 0.21 -14.34 -1.80
N VAL A 220 0.97 -14.50 -2.89
CA VAL A 220 0.51 -14.01 -4.20
C VAL A 220 -0.61 -14.96 -4.65
N TYR A 221 -1.86 -14.60 -4.37
CA TYR A 221 -3.04 -15.29 -4.87
C TYR A 221 -2.96 -15.34 -6.40
N ARG A 222 -2.44 -16.46 -6.91
CA ARG A 222 -2.57 -16.89 -8.30
C ARG A 222 -4.04 -17.18 -8.55
N MET A 223 -4.81 -16.18 -8.94
CA MET A 223 -5.95 -16.40 -9.82
C MET A 223 -5.94 -15.32 -10.91
N ASP A 224 -5.37 -15.74 -12.05
CA ASP A 224 -5.59 -15.23 -13.40
C ASP A 224 -5.11 -13.79 -13.73
N ASN A 225 -3.81 -13.69 -14.02
CA ASN A 225 -3.13 -12.70 -14.88
C ASN A 225 -3.47 -11.21 -14.64
N SER A 226 -3.15 -10.72 -13.45
CA SER A 226 -3.04 -9.28 -13.18
C SER A 226 -1.76 -8.96 -12.41
N VAL A 227 -1.35 -7.68 -12.42
CA VAL A 227 -0.23 -7.18 -11.61
C VAL A 227 -0.72 -6.71 -10.23
N GLY A 228 -1.88 -7.17 -9.76
CA GLY A 228 -2.45 -6.81 -8.46
C GLY A 228 -3.30 -5.54 -8.45
N GLU A 229 -3.62 -4.96 -9.61
CA GLU A 229 -4.36 -3.70 -9.70
C GLU A 229 -5.77 -3.77 -9.09
N ILE A 230 -6.42 -4.94 -9.09
CA ILE A 230 -7.76 -5.12 -8.49
C ILE A 230 -7.67 -5.11 -6.97
N ASN A 231 -6.62 -5.72 -6.41
CA ASN A 231 -6.36 -5.68 -4.98
C ASN A 231 -6.07 -4.25 -4.52
N TYR A 232 -5.25 -3.53 -5.29
CA TYR A 232 -5.06 -2.09 -5.10
C TYR A 232 -6.38 -1.30 -5.11
N ILE A 233 -7.26 -1.54 -6.09
CA ILE A 233 -8.57 -0.89 -6.18
C ILE A 233 -9.40 -1.17 -4.92
N ASP A 234 -9.49 -2.43 -4.48
CA ASP A 234 -10.25 -2.77 -3.27
C ASP A 234 -9.70 -2.03 -2.04
N ASN A 235 -8.37 -1.97 -1.92
CA ASN A 235 -7.70 -1.32 -0.79
C ASN A 235 -7.94 0.19 -0.74
N ILE A 236 -7.78 0.90 -1.86
CA ILE A 236 -8.04 2.34 -1.88
C ILE A 236 -9.53 2.64 -1.68
N LEU A 237 -10.45 1.80 -2.19
CA LEU A 237 -11.88 1.95 -1.96
C LEU A 237 -12.27 1.62 -0.51
N ALA A 238 -11.47 0.81 0.18
CA ALA A 238 -11.63 0.54 1.59
C ALA A 238 -11.09 1.65 2.50
N ARG A 239 -10.28 2.57 1.96
CA ARG A 239 -9.50 3.58 2.67
C ARG A 239 -9.61 4.96 2.00
N GLU A 240 -8.58 5.42 1.30
CA GLU A 240 -8.39 6.81 0.84
C GLU A 240 -9.46 7.28 -0.16
N GLU A 241 -9.90 6.38 -1.03
CA GLU A 241 -10.87 6.65 -2.10
C GLU A 241 -12.24 6.03 -1.81
N ARG A 242 -12.58 5.79 -0.53
CA ARG A 242 -13.88 5.23 -0.12
C ARG A 242 -15.09 6.01 -0.64
N HIS A 243 -14.95 7.31 -0.85
CA HIS A 243 -16.01 8.14 -1.42
C HIS A 243 -16.46 7.66 -2.82
N HIS A 244 -15.60 6.92 -3.55
CA HIS A 244 -15.92 6.28 -4.82
C HIS A 244 -16.52 4.88 -4.69
N LEU A 245 -16.61 4.30 -3.50
CA LEU A 245 -17.15 2.95 -3.33
C LEU A 245 -18.59 2.85 -3.83
N ALA A 246 -19.43 3.85 -3.54
CA ALA A 246 -20.81 3.89 -4.02
C ALA A 246 -20.88 3.94 -5.57
N ASP A 247 -19.97 4.68 -6.20
CA ASP A 247 -19.86 4.77 -7.66
C ASP A 247 -19.52 3.39 -8.25
N TYR A 248 -18.52 2.71 -7.68
CA TYR A 248 -18.13 1.35 -8.07
C TYR A 248 -19.28 0.36 -7.92
N LYS A 249 -19.92 0.31 -6.74
CA LYS A 249 -21.06 -0.58 -6.49
C LYS A 249 -22.20 -0.35 -7.47
N THR A 250 -22.47 0.92 -7.81
CA THR A 250 -23.54 1.29 -8.73
C THR A 250 -23.18 0.91 -10.16
N CYS A 251 -22.02 1.34 -10.64
CA CYS A 251 -21.58 1.09 -12.01
C CYS A 251 -21.37 -0.40 -12.30
N LEU A 252 -20.75 -1.17 -11.38
CA LEU A 252 -20.56 -2.61 -11.56
C LEU A 252 -21.88 -3.37 -11.63
N ARG A 253 -22.90 -2.96 -10.86
CA ARG A 253 -24.24 -3.55 -10.95
C ARG A 253 -24.92 -3.21 -12.28
N GLN A 254 -24.76 -1.97 -12.77
CA GLN A 254 -25.26 -1.59 -14.10
C GLN A 254 -24.60 -2.40 -15.21
N ILE A 255 -23.27 -2.56 -15.14
CA ILE A 255 -22.48 -3.33 -16.10
C ILE A 255 -22.89 -4.82 -16.07
N ASP A 256 -23.00 -5.44 -14.89
CA ASP A 256 -23.45 -6.83 -14.74
C ASP A 256 -24.83 -7.02 -15.38
N ARG A 257 -25.78 -6.11 -15.09
CA ARG A 257 -27.13 -6.13 -15.70
C ARG A 257 -27.06 -6.04 -17.22
N ILE A 258 -26.33 -5.07 -17.76
CA ILE A 258 -26.19 -4.85 -19.22
C ILE A 258 -25.60 -6.09 -19.90
N LEU A 259 -24.54 -6.66 -19.33
CA LEU A 259 -23.91 -7.86 -19.86
C LEU A 259 -24.88 -9.05 -19.85
N ARG A 260 -25.61 -9.28 -18.75
CA ARG A 260 -26.63 -10.34 -18.66
C ARG A 260 -27.76 -10.14 -19.65
N THR A 261 -28.16 -8.90 -19.96
CA THR A 261 -29.13 -8.62 -21.01
C THR A 261 -28.58 -8.97 -22.41
N ARG A 262 -27.31 -8.65 -22.68
CA ARG A 262 -26.66 -8.95 -23.98
C ARG A 262 -26.41 -10.44 -24.20
N ASN A 263 -26.08 -11.18 -23.14
CA ASN A 263 -25.89 -12.62 -23.20
C ASN A 263 -26.44 -13.31 -21.94
N PRO A 264 -27.73 -13.70 -21.93
CA PRO A 264 -28.38 -14.29 -20.76
C PRO A 264 -27.86 -15.67 -20.35
N TYR A 265 -27.15 -16.37 -21.24
CA TYR A 265 -26.77 -17.77 -21.05
C TYR A 265 -25.36 -17.95 -20.49
N THR A 266 -24.59 -16.87 -20.38
CA THR A 266 -23.20 -16.89 -19.90
C THR A 266 -23.06 -15.96 -18.72
N GLU A 267 -22.40 -16.42 -17.66
CA GLU A 267 -22.05 -15.53 -16.54
C GLU A 267 -21.06 -14.44 -17.01
N PRO A 268 -21.20 -13.17 -16.60
CA PRO A 268 -20.33 -12.07 -17.02
C PRO A 268 -18.84 -12.38 -16.89
N SER A 269 -18.42 -13.00 -15.79
CA SER A 269 -17.02 -13.42 -15.56
C SER A 269 -16.45 -14.36 -16.63
N ARG A 270 -17.32 -15.03 -17.40
CA ARG A 270 -16.97 -15.99 -18.47
C ARG A 270 -17.30 -15.50 -19.87
N MET A 271 -17.89 -14.31 -20.01
CA MET A 271 -18.22 -13.76 -21.33
C MET A 271 -16.96 -13.43 -22.14
N SER A 272 -17.08 -13.43 -23.46
CA SER A 272 -15.96 -13.17 -24.37
C SER A 272 -15.38 -11.76 -24.21
N ARG A 273 -14.11 -11.56 -24.61
CA ARG A 273 -13.46 -10.25 -24.49
C ARG A 273 -14.10 -9.20 -25.40
N GLU A 274 -14.62 -9.63 -26.54
CA GLU A 274 -15.27 -8.78 -27.54
C GLU A 274 -16.51 -8.09 -26.96
N LEU A 275 -17.28 -8.77 -26.11
CA LEU A 275 -18.42 -8.18 -25.41
C LEU A 275 -17.99 -7.07 -24.45
N TYR A 276 -16.88 -7.27 -23.74
CA TYR A 276 -16.31 -6.26 -22.86
C TYR A 276 -15.71 -5.08 -23.64
N PHE A 277 -15.05 -5.32 -24.77
CA PHE A 277 -14.53 -4.25 -25.63
C PHE A 277 -15.65 -3.41 -26.23
N ALA A 278 -16.72 -4.03 -26.73
CA ALA A 278 -17.88 -3.29 -27.22
C ALA A 278 -18.50 -2.42 -26.12
N LEU A 279 -18.69 -2.97 -24.92
CA LEU A 279 -19.19 -2.19 -23.78
C LEU A 279 -18.23 -1.05 -23.39
N TYR A 280 -16.92 -1.30 -23.41
CA TYR A 280 -15.90 -0.31 -23.09
C TYR A 280 -15.91 0.86 -24.09
N ASP A 281 -16.06 0.57 -25.38
CA ASP A 281 -16.15 1.59 -26.44
C ASP A 281 -17.44 2.42 -26.28
N GLU A 282 -18.56 1.78 -25.98
CA GLU A 282 -19.83 2.47 -25.66
C GLU A 282 -19.67 3.39 -24.44
N MET A 283 -19.10 2.89 -23.35
CA MET A 283 -18.82 3.67 -22.14
C MET A 283 -17.88 4.84 -22.45
N ALA A 284 -16.87 4.64 -23.30
CA ALA A 284 -15.95 5.70 -23.70
C ALA A 284 -16.63 6.83 -24.51
N THR A 285 -17.75 6.54 -25.15
CA THR A 285 -18.60 7.54 -25.85
C THR A 285 -19.73 8.11 -25.00
N ASP A 286 -19.81 7.71 -23.73
CA ASP A 286 -20.85 8.06 -22.78
C ASP A 286 -22.27 7.59 -23.18
N ARG A 287 -22.35 6.64 -24.13
CA ARG A 287 -23.60 6.14 -24.73
C ARG A 287 -23.64 4.63 -24.64
N VAL A 288 -24.30 4.12 -23.60
CA VAL A 288 -24.39 2.68 -23.33
C VAL A 288 -25.86 2.28 -23.30
N ASP A 289 -26.24 1.35 -24.17
CA ASP A 289 -27.60 0.83 -24.15
C ASP A 289 -27.87 0.02 -22.87
N GLY A 290 -29.00 0.31 -22.22
CA GLY A 290 -29.37 -0.25 -20.92
C GLY A 290 -28.72 0.41 -19.70
N TRP A 291 -27.97 1.51 -19.87
CA TRP A 291 -27.45 2.30 -18.74
C TRP A 291 -28.52 3.23 -18.16
N ASP A 292 -28.60 3.27 -16.83
CA ASP A 292 -29.46 4.16 -16.07
C ASP A 292 -28.69 5.43 -15.68
N TYR A 293 -28.87 6.46 -16.50
CA TYR A 293 -28.26 7.77 -16.33
C TYR A 293 -28.80 8.57 -15.15
N ALA A 294 -29.96 8.19 -14.59
CA ALA A 294 -30.46 8.80 -13.36
C ALA A 294 -29.72 8.26 -12.13
N LEU A 295 -29.32 6.98 -12.17
CA LEU A 295 -28.52 6.36 -11.10
C LEU A 295 -27.04 6.72 -11.17
N TYR A 296 -26.47 6.84 -12.38
CA TYR A 296 -25.10 7.29 -12.56
C TYR A 296 -24.94 8.04 -13.88
N GLY A 297 -24.66 9.34 -13.81
CA GLY A 297 -24.82 10.26 -14.93
C GLY A 297 -23.87 10.06 -16.11
N SER A 298 -22.71 9.44 -15.92
CA SER A 298 -21.71 9.30 -17.00
C SER A 298 -20.92 7.99 -16.91
N PRO A 299 -21.24 6.97 -17.73
CA PRO A 299 -20.39 5.78 -17.84
C PRO A 299 -18.94 6.10 -18.26
N GLN A 300 -18.73 7.18 -19.02
CA GLN A 300 -17.39 7.63 -19.40
C GLN A 300 -16.58 8.08 -18.18
N TYR A 301 -17.18 8.81 -17.24
CA TYR A 301 -16.52 9.23 -16.01
C TYR A 301 -16.09 8.03 -15.16
N PHE A 302 -16.95 7.01 -15.01
CA PHE A 302 -16.56 5.78 -14.33
C PHE A 302 -15.39 5.08 -15.04
N LEU A 303 -15.35 5.09 -16.37
CA LEU A 303 -14.24 4.54 -17.14
C LEU A 303 -12.92 5.29 -16.87
N TYR A 304 -12.96 6.63 -16.77
CA TYR A 304 -11.78 7.41 -16.41
C TYR A 304 -11.28 7.10 -15.00
N LEU A 305 -12.20 7.01 -14.03
CA LEU A 305 -11.88 6.64 -12.66
C LEU A 305 -11.22 5.25 -12.60
N LEU A 306 -11.84 4.26 -13.27
CA LEU A 306 -11.32 2.90 -13.34
C LEU A 306 -9.91 2.88 -13.96
N ARG A 307 -9.70 3.56 -15.09
CA ARG A 307 -8.37 3.65 -15.73
C ARG A 307 -7.32 4.25 -14.81
N ARG A 308 -7.65 5.34 -14.10
CA ARG A 308 -6.74 5.97 -13.13
C ARG A 308 -6.32 4.97 -12.06
N HIS A 309 -7.25 4.25 -11.45
CA HIS A 309 -6.93 3.28 -10.40
C HIS A 309 -6.17 2.07 -10.93
N VAL A 310 -6.53 1.56 -12.10
CA VAL A 310 -5.86 0.43 -12.74
C VAL A 310 -4.39 0.74 -13.04
N VAL A 311 -4.13 1.88 -13.70
CA VAL A 311 -2.76 2.29 -14.03
C VAL A 311 -1.97 2.58 -12.75
N THR A 312 -2.59 3.26 -11.78
CA THR A 312 -1.92 3.55 -10.50
C THR A 312 -1.58 2.25 -9.77
N GLY A 313 -2.52 1.33 -9.63
CA GLY A 313 -2.31 0.04 -8.97
C GLY A 313 -1.30 -0.84 -9.69
N ALA A 314 -1.25 -0.82 -11.02
CA ALA A 314 -0.28 -1.59 -11.79
C ALA A 314 1.17 -1.15 -11.58
N PHE A 315 1.39 0.14 -11.28
CA PHE A 315 2.74 0.73 -11.23
C PHE A 315 3.06 1.40 -9.89
N CYS A 316 2.20 1.30 -8.87
CA CYS A 316 2.47 1.80 -7.54
C CYS A 316 3.53 0.96 -6.81
N HIS A 317 3.91 1.43 -5.62
CA HIS A 317 4.72 0.60 -4.72
C HIS A 317 3.92 -0.63 -4.28
N PRO A 318 4.50 -1.85 -4.25
CA PRO A 318 3.78 -3.07 -3.91
C PRO A 318 3.07 -3.05 -2.55
N LYS A 319 3.61 -2.25 -1.60
CA LYS A 319 3.02 -2.02 -0.27
C LYS A 319 1.57 -1.52 -0.29
N TYR A 320 1.09 -0.94 -1.39
CA TYR A 320 -0.29 -0.45 -1.50
C TYR A 320 -1.25 -1.54 -2.05
N GLY A 321 -0.80 -2.79 -2.15
CA GLY A 321 -1.62 -3.91 -2.64
C GLY A 321 -1.63 -4.09 -4.16
N GLY A 322 -1.01 -3.18 -4.91
CA GLY A 322 -0.80 -3.27 -6.36
C GLY A 322 0.60 -3.76 -6.76
N ASN A 323 0.92 -3.73 -8.05
CA ASN A 323 2.22 -4.07 -8.62
C ASN A 323 2.87 -5.33 -7.99
N ALA A 324 2.11 -6.42 -7.90
CA ALA A 324 2.49 -7.64 -7.21
C ALA A 324 3.82 -8.20 -7.73
N GLY A 325 4.77 -8.41 -6.82
CA GLY A 325 6.12 -8.85 -7.17
C GLY A 325 6.91 -7.85 -8.02
N ALA A 326 6.52 -6.56 -8.00
CA ALA A 326 7.05 -5.50 -8.86
C ALA A 326 6.91 -5.78 -10.38
N ALA A 327 5.90 -6.57 -10.78
CA ALA A 327 5.71 -7.00 -12.17
C ALA A 327 5.51 -5.83 -13.15
N GLY A 328 4.79 -4.77 -12.76
CA GLY A 328 4.64 -3.56 -13.57
C GLY A 328 5.97 -2.82 -13.75
N TRP A 329 6.77 -2.71 -12.69
CA TRP A 329 8.11 -2.12 -12.79
C TRP A 329 9.08 -2.96 -13.63
N ALA A 330 9.01 -4.28 -13.48
CA ALA A 330 9.77 -5.22 -14.30
C ALA A 330 9.41 -5.08 -15.79
N TYR A 331 8.11 -4.91 -16.10
CA TYR A 331 7.65 -4.64 -17.46
C TYR A 331 8.23 -3.33 -18.02
N LEU A 332 8.16 -2.23 -17.26
CA LEU A 332 8.76 -0.96 -17.69
C LEU A 332 10.28 -1.09 -17.91
N SER A 333 10.97 -1.82 -17.04
CA SER A 333 12.40 -2.11 -17.21
C SER A 333 12.72 -2.92 -18.46
N ASP A 334 11.79 -3.74 -18.94
CA ASP A 334 11.98 -4.54 -20.15
C ASP A 334 11.67 -3.72 -21.40
N GLN A 335 10.65 -2.87 -21.34
CA GLN A 335 10.26 -1.98 -22.45
C GLN A 335 11.27 -0.85 -22.69
N TYR A 336 11.79 -0.22 -21.64
CA TYR A 336 12.71 0.91 -21.74
C TYR A 336 14.18 0.49 -21.78
N ARG A 337 14.51 -0.51 -22.60
CA ARG A 337 15.90 -0.93 -22.83
C ARG A 337 16.57 -0.10 -23.91
N LEU A 338 17.82 0.29 -23.66
CA LEU A 338 18.72 0.81 -24.68
C LEU A 338 19.09 -0.29 -25.68
N PRO A 339 19.46 0.07 -26.92
CA PRO A 339 20.03 -0.88 -27.87
C PRO A 339 21.23 -1.59 -27.25
N SER A 340 21.35 -2.89 -27.49
CA SER A 340 22.46 -3.64 -26.94
C SER A 340 23.79 -3.23 -27.57
N PRO A 341 24.86 -3.03 -26.78
CA PRO A 341 26.19 -2.76 -27.32
C PRO A 341 26.83 -3.98 -28.00
N ALA A 342 26.25 -5.19 -27.87
CA ALA A 342 26.76 -6.40 -28.51
C ALA A 342 25.65 -7.44 -28.80
N PRO A 343 25.76 -8.24 -29.89
CA PRO A 343 24.83 -9.33 -30.17
C PRO A 343 24.73 -10.30 -28.97
N GLY A 344 23.51 -10.66 -28.58
CA GLY A 344 23.26 -11.61 -27.49
C GLY A 344 23.38 -11.06 -26.07
N LYS A 345 23.73 -9.78 -25.89
CA LYS A 345 23.61 -9.11 -24.58
C LYS A 345 22.32 -8.31 -24.53
N HIS A 346 21.73 -8.19 -23.34
CA HIS A 346 20.65 -7.23 -23.13
C HIS A 346 21.24 -5.83 -22.96
N GLY A 347 20.67 -4.83 -23.63
CA GLY A 347 21.01 -3.44 -23.38
C GLY A 347 20.58 -3.00 -21.98
N ALA A 348 21.24 -1.97 -21.46
CA ALA A 348 20.92 -1.37 -20.17
C ALA A 348 19.49 -0.79 -20.19
N THR A 349 18.80 -0.83 -19.05
CA THR A 349 17.46 -0.24 -18.90
C THR A 349 17.56 1.23 -18.50
N LEU A 350 16.70 2.08 -19.06
CA LEU A 350 16.48 3.45 -18.59
C LEU A 350 15.62 3.50 -17.31
N PHE A 351 14.97 2.39 -16.98
CA PHE A 351 14.13 2.23 -15.79
C PHE A 351 14.68 1.10 -14.91
N ASP A 352 15.73 1.39 -14.15
CA ASP A 352 16.33 0.45 -13.18
C ASP A 352 15.68 0.59 -11.80
N TRP A 353 14.47 0.05 -11.67
CA TRP A 353 13.72 0.07 -10.41
C TRP A 353 14.38 -0.75 -9.29
N ARG A 354 15.26 -1.71 -9.63
CA ARG A 354 15.96 -2.53 -8.62
C ARG A 354 16.96 -1.69 -7.83
N ARG A 355 17.54 -0.66 -8.43
CA ARG A 355 18.34 0.34 -7.71
C ARG A 355 17.53 1.17 -6.71
N ALA A 356 16.23 1.33 -6.96
CA ALA A 356 15.33 2.05 -6.06
C ALA A 356 14.78 1.14 -4.95
N MET A 357 14.84 -0.19 -5.12
CA MET A 357 14.55 -1.12 -4.03
C MET A 357 15.75 -1.26 -3.12
N GLU A 358 15.58 -0.86 -1.86
CA GLU A 358 16.63 -0.96 -0.87
C GLU A 358 16.73 -2.41 -0.37
N SER A 359 17.81 -3.09 -0.79
CA SER A 359 18.25 -4.32 -0.16
C SER A 359 18.65 -4.02 1.29
N PRO A 360 18.34 -4.89 2.27
CA PRO A 360 17.84 -6.26 2.16
C PRO A 360 16.34 -6.47 2.46
N LEU A 361 15.56 -5.42 2.72
CA LEU A 361 14.31 -5.56 3.49
C LEU A 361 13.01 -5.60 2.69
N GLY A 362 12.98 -5.22 1.41
CA GLY A 362 11.77 -5.01 0.60
C GLY A 362 10.85 -6.22 0.30
N VAL A 363 10.85 -7.29 1.09
CA VAL A 363 10.19 -8.59 0.79
C VAL A 363 9.36 -9.16 1.96
N ASN A 364 8.75 -8.29 2.77
CA ASN A 364 8.06 -8.72 3.99
C ASN A 364 6.69 -9.38 3.73
N SER A 365 6.41 -10.46 4.46
CA SER A 365 5.12 -11.17 4.52
C SER A 365 4.01 -10.40 5.24
N ASP A 366 4.34 -9.48 6.14
CA ASP A 366 3.37 -8.70 6.91
C ASP A 366 2.76 -7.54 6.11
N TYR A 367 3.18 -7.35 4.87
CA TYR A 367 2.42 -6.54 3.92
C TYR A 367 1.13 -7.29 3.58
N LEU A 368 0.10 -7.04 4.37
CA LEU A 368 -1.21 -7.67 4.21
C LEU A 368 -1.96 -7.18 2.97
N GLY A 369 -1.38 -6.23 2.22
CA GLY A 369 -1.95 -5.67 1.00
C GLY A 369 -3.18 -4.88 1.34
#